data_AF-A0A2E0ZTR0-F1
#
_entry.id   AF-A0A2E0ZTR0-F1
#
_cell.length_a   1.000
_cell.length_b   1.000
_cell.length_c   1.000
_cell.angle_alpha   90.00
_cell.angle_beta   90.00
_cell.angle_gamma   90.00
#
_symmetry.space_group_name_H-M   'P 1'
#
loop_
_entity.id
_entity.type
_entity.pdbx_description
1 polymer ?
#
loop_
_entity_poly.entity_id
_entity_poly.type
_entity_poly.pdbx_seq_one_letter_code
_entity_poly.pdbx_strand_id
1 'polypeptide(L)'
;MAHLLARVRMWAAHHRLAWWLTAGVLALVTGLAVDAAASTPACPTADALSTDDRSTPRSGERAIALDRRSDQLALEPGDRVDLYAVDDLTNSGRLLVSAARVLDLDDGTVTVAIPRRDVGPVATARRWGDIALALVPPD
;
A
#
# COMPACT_ATOMS: atom_id res chain seq x y z
N MET A 1 -48.64 -32.73 29.69
CA MET A 1 -48.51 -31.54 28.80
C MET A 1 -47.60 -30.43 29.38
N ALA A 2 -47.65 -30.13 30.68
CA ALA A 2 -46.84 -29.05 31.29
C ALA A 2 -45.30 -29.19 31.14
N HIS A 3 -44.77 -30.42 31.20
CA HIS A 3 -43.33 -30.67 31.05
C HIS A 3 -42.77 -30.32 29.66
N LEU A 4 -43.55 -30.54 28.60
CA LEU A 4 -43.15 -30.22 27.22
C LEU A 4 -43.09 -28.70 27.01
N LEU A 5 -44.07 -27.97 27.54
CA LEU A 5 -44.11 -26.50 27.48
C LEU A 5 -42.95 -25.85 28.25
N ALA A 6 -42.58 -26.39 29.41
CA ALA A 6 -41.41 -25.92 30.17
C ALA A 6 -40.09 -26.12 29.40
N ARG A 7 -39.94 -27.25 28.71
CA ARG A 7 -38.76 -27.56 27.90
C ARG A 7 -38.64 -26.65 26.67
N VAL A 8 -39.76 -26.37 25.99
CA VAL A 8 -39.81 -25.42 24.85
C VAL A 8 -39.47 -24.00 25.31
N ARG A 9 -39.98 -23.55 26.46
CA ARG A 9 -39.65 -22.22 27.01
C ARG A 9 -38.18 -22.09 27.38
N MET A 10 -37.59 -23.10 28.01
CA MET A 10 -36.15 -23.11 28.31
C MET A 10 -35.31 -23.11 27.04
N TRP A 11 -35.69 -23.89 26.02
CA TRP A 11 -34.99 -23.93 24.74
C TRP A 11 -35.03 -22.57 24.03
N ALA A 12 -36.19 -21.92 23.98
CA ALA A 12 -36.34 -20.60 23.38
C ALA A 12 -35.53 -19.52 24.13
N ALA A 13 -35.52 -19.56 25.48
CA ALA A 13 -34.73 -18.64 26.29
C ALA A 13 -33.22 -18.83 26.06
N HIS A 14 -32.76 -20.09 25.98
CA HIS A 14 -31.36 -20.41 25.74
C HIS A 14 -30.90 -19.93 24.35
N HIS A 15 -31.70 -20.17 23.31
CA HIS A 15 -31.40 -19.70 21.95
C HIS A 15 -31.40 -18.17 21.84
N ARG A 16 -32.31 -17.48 22.53
CA ARG A 16 -32.33 -16.02 22.57
C ARG A 16 -31.08 -15.47 23.25
N LEU A 17 -30.64 -16.09 24.35
CA LEU A 17 -29.42 -15.71 25.05
C LEU A 17 -28.16 -15.96 24.22
N ALA A 18 -28.09 -17.11 23.53
CA ALA A 18 -27.01 -17.41 22.59
C ALA A 18 -26.93 -16.38 21.46
N TRP A 19 -28.09 -15.98 20.89
CA TRP A 19 -28.15 -14.93 19.87
C TRP A 19 -27.66 -13.56 20.36
N TRP A 20 -28.00 -13.17 21.59
CA TRP A 20 -27.51 -11.91 22.16
C TRP A 20 -26.01 -11.95 22.46
N LEU A 21 -25.49 -13.09 22.92
CA LEU A 21 -24.06 -13.25 23.16
C LEU A 21 -23.25 -13.18 21.85
N THR A 22 -23.70 -13.85 20.79
CA THR A 22 -23.01 -13.79 19.49
C THR A 22 -23.06 -12.39 18.89
N ALA A 23 -24.20 -11.70 18.98
CA ALA A 23 -24.32 -10.31 18.56
C ALA A 23 -23.39 -9.37 19.36
N GLY A 24 -23.30 -9.55 20.68
CA GLY A 24 -22.41 -8.77 21.54
C GLY A 24 -20.93 -8.98 21.22
N VAL A 25 -20.51 -10.23 21.01
CA VAL A 25 -19.13 -10.55 20.59
C VAL A 25 -18.82 -9.92 19.24
N LEU A 26 -19.74 -10.00 18.27
CA LEU A 26 -19.54 -9.41 16.95
C LEU A 26 -19.38 -7.89 17.03
N ALA A 27 -20.21 -7.21 17.82
CA ALA A 27 -20.13 -5.77 18.03
C ALA A 27 -18.81 -5.33 18.69
N LEU A 28 -18.28 -6.14 19.61
CA LEU A 28 -17.00 -5.86 20.26
C LEU A 28 -15.84 -6.00 19.27
N VAL A 29 -15.83 -7.07 18.45
CA VAL A 29 -14.80 -7.29 17.43
C VAL A 29 -14.83 -6.19 16.38
N THR A 30 -16.01 -5.77 15.91
CA THR A 30 -16.11 -4.68 14.93
C THR A 30 -15.68 -3.35 15.54
N GLY A 31 -15.99 -3.08 16.81
CA GLY A 31 -15.50 -1.90 17.52
C GLY A 31 -13.97 -1.83 17.58
N LEU A 32 -13.31 -2.93 17.96
CA LEU A 32 -11.84 -2.99 18.00
C LEU A 32 -11.21 -2.83 16.61
N ALA A 33 -11.82 -3.41 15.57
CA ALA A 33 -11.33 -3.26 14.21
C ALA A 33 -11.42 -1.81 13.71
N VAL A 34 -12.50 -1.10 14.05
CA VAL A 34 -12.67 0.33 13.71
C VAL A 34 -11.66 1.19 14.47
N ASP A 35 -11.44 0.94 15.76
CA ASP A 35 -10.49 1.69 16.58
C ASP A 35 -9.04 1.48 16.10
N ALA A 36 -8.68 0.25 15.73
CA ALA A 36 -7.38 -0.05 15.14
C ALA A 36 -7.18 0.64 13.78
N ALA A 37 -8.22 0.72 12.95
CA ALA A 37 -8.16 1.42 11.67
C ALA A 37 -8.12 2.95 11.84
N ALA A 38 -8.74 3.50 12.87
CA ALA A 38 -8.69 4.92 13.21
C ALA A 38 -7.35 5.32 13.86
N SER A 39 -6.68 4.38 14.52
CA SER A 39 -5.37 4.55 15.15
C SER A 39 -4.21 4.54 14.15
N THR A 40 -4.37 5.18 13.00
CA THR A 40 -3.23 5.44 12.11
C THR A 40 -2.25 6.37 12.82
N PRO A 41 -0.96 6.00 12.95
CA PRO A 41 0.02 6.89 13.56
C PRO A 41 0.06 8.21 12.77
N ALA A 42 0.18 9.33 13.49
CA ALA A 42 0.35 10.63 12.87
C ALA A 42 1.52 10.55 11.88
N CYS A 43 1.29 10.95 10.62
CA CYS A 43 2.37 11.11 9.66
C CYS A 43 3.43 12.00 10.31
N PRO A 44 4.72 11.59 10.34
CA PRO A 44 5.76 12.46 10.85
C PRO A 44 5.72 13.75 10.07
N THR A 45 5.40 14.85 10.75
CA THR A 45 5.61 16.20 10.22
C THR A 45 7.10 16.32 9.96
N ALA A 46 7.46 16.48 8.69
CA ALA A 46 8.82 16.61 8.24
C ALA A 46 9.41 17.91 8.80
N ASP A 47 9.94 17.87 10.02
CA ASP A 47 10.76 18.93 10.56
C ASP A 47 12.24 18.51 10.54
N ALA A 48 12.97 19.23 9.69
CA ALA A 48 14.39 19.55 9.78
C ALA A 48 15.40 18.39 9.88
N LEU A 49 15.53 17.63 8.80
CA LEU A 49 16.83 17.14 8.37
C LEU A 49 17.24 17.99 7.16
N SER A 50 18.50 18.43 7.12
CA SER A 50 19.11 19.13 5.99
C SER A 50 18.79 18.40 4.68
N THR A 51 17.74 18.84 3.99
CA THR A 51 17.23 18.17 2.80
C THR A 51 18.15 18.54 1.64
N ASP A 52 18.99 17.61 1.20
CA ASP A 52 19.39 17.63 -0.19
C ASP A 52 18.08 17.59 -1.00
N ASP A 53 17.75 18.67 -1.73
CA ASP A 53 16.51 18.79 -2.50
C ASP A 53 16.32 17.60 -3.47
N ARG A 54 17.43 16.91 -3.79
CA ARG A 54 17.44 15.65 -4.54
C ARG A 54 16.72 14.49 -3.86
N SER A 55 16.65 14.45 -2.53
CA SER A 55 16.13 13.32 -1.76
C SER A 55 14.65 13.44 -1.40
N THR A 56 14.02 14.59 -1.66
CA THR A 56 12.60 14.80 -1.35
C THR A 56 11.72 14.97 -2.58
N PRO A 57 10.49 14.44 -2.55
CA PRO A 57 9.52 14.70 -3.60
C PRO A 57 9.10 16.18 -3.59
N ARG A 58 8.97 16.75 -4.79
CA ARG A 58 8.52 18.14 -5.00
C ARG A 58 7.01 18.26 -4.88
N SER A 59 6.51 19.49 -4.86
CA SER A 59 5.07 19.75 -4.93
C SER A 59 4.46 19.08 -6.17
N GLY A 60 3.39 18.30 -5.97
CA GLY A 60 2.75 17.51 -7.04
C GLY A 60 3.38 16.14 -7.30
N GLU A 61 4.51 15.81 -6.68
CA GLU A 61 5.13 14.49 -6.71
C GLU A 61 4.69 13.64 -5.51
N ARG A 62 4.95 12.34 -5.60
CA ARG A 62 4.89 11.39 -4.49
C ARG A 62 6.08 10.43 -4.58
N ALA A 63 6.74 10.22 -3.45
CA ALA A 63 7.78 9.22 -3.32
C ALA A 63 7.15 7.81 -3.33
N ILE A 64 7.68 6.93 -4.18
CA ILE A 64 7.27 5.53 -4.29
C ILE A 64 8.52 4.65 -4.23
N ALA A 65 8.54 3.74 -3.27
CA ALA A 65 9.58 2.72 -3.16
C ALA A 65 9.28 1.59 -4.15
N LEU A 66 10.22 1.35 -5.05
CA LEU A 66 10.22 0.28 -6.05
C LEU A 66 11.21 -0.80 -5.64
N ASP A 67 10.93 -2.04 -6.06
CA ASP A 67 11.80 -3.17 -5.79
C ASP A 67 12.95 -3.10 -6.80
N ARG A 68 14.18 -3.28 -6.35
CA ARG A 68 15.38 -3.19 -7.19
C ARG A 68 15.86 -4.58 -7.65
N ARG A 69 15.04 -5.62 -7.47
CA ARG A 69 15.44 -7.00 -7.79
C ARG A 69 16.05 -7.13 -9.19
N SER A 70 17.17 -7.84 -9.24
CA SER A 70 17.92 -8.31 -10.41
C SER A 70 18.60 -7.25 -11.29
N ASP A 71 18.02 -6.06 -11.46
CA ASP A 71 18.61 -4.98 -12.25
C ASP A 71 19.41 -4.04 -11.33
N GLN A 72 20.69 -4.35 -11.17
CA GLN A 72 21.69 -3.49 -10.54
C GLN A 72 22.07 -2.32 -11.47
N LEU A 73 21.08 -1.61 -11.99
CA LEU A 73 21.34 -0.34 -12.66
C LEU A 73 22.10 0.55 -11.66
N ALA A 74 23.27 1.04 -12.08
CA ALA A 74 24.04 1.98 -11.30
C ALA A 74 23.28 3.31 -11.32
N LEU A 75 22.61 3.60 -10.21
CA LEU A 75 21.78 4.78 -10.02
C LEU A 75 22.34 5.59 -8.87
N GLU A 76 22.28 6.90 -8.99
CA GLU A 76 22.55 7.86 -7.93
C GLU A 76 21.30 8.72 -7.65
N PRO A 77 21.14 9.22 -6.41
CA PRO A 77 20.12 10.22 -6.11
C PRO A 77 20.23 11.44 -7.03
N GLY A 78 19.13 11.78 -7.70
CA GLY A 78 19.08 12.83 -8.72
C GLY A 78 18.97 12.31 -10.16
N ASP A 79 19.31 11.04 -10.40
CA ASP A 79 19.18 10.41 -11.72
C ASP A 79 17.73 10.37 -12.20
N ARG A 80 17.59 10.22 -13.52
CA ARG A 80 16.31 10.14 -14.21
C ARG A 80 16.11 8.74 -14.76
N VAL A 81 14.96 8.15 -14.45
CA VAL A 81 14.59 6.80 -14.88
C VAL A 81 13.19 6.76 -15.47
N ASP A 82 13.03 6.03 -16.55
CA ASP A 82 11.73 5.66 -17.09
C ASP A 82 11.22 4.40 -16.38
N LEU A 83 9.93 4.41 -16.04
CA LEU A 83 9.24 3.33 -15.35
C LEU A 83 8.37 2.55 -16.34
N TYR A 84 8.67 1.28 -16.54
CA TYR A 84 7.91 0.41 -17.43
C TYR A 84 7.16 -0.66 -16.65
N ALA A 85 5.86 -0.79 -16.89
CA ALA A 85 5.12 -1.99 -16.49
C ALA A 85 5.58 -3.16 -17.36
N VAL A 86 6.05 -4.23 -16.74
CA VAL A 86 6.35 -5.50 -17.39
C VAL A 86 5.22 -6.47 -17.04
N ASP A 87 4.62 -7.07 -18.05
CA ASP A 87 3.58 -8.09 -17.88
C ASP A 87 4.24 -9.46 -17.98
N ASP A 88 4.02 -10.33 -17.00
CA ASP A 88 4.59 -11.69 -16.98
C ASP A 88 4.12 -12.55 -18.17
N LEU A 89 3.00 -12.17 -18.80
CA LEU A 89 2.42 -12.90 -19.94
C LEU A 89 2.90 -12.38 -21.30
N THR A 90 3.40 -11.15 -21.38
CA THR A 90 3.79 -10.53 -22.65
C THR A 90 5.12 -9.78 -22.50
N ASN A 91 6.10 -10.08 -23.38
CA ASN A 91 7.39 -9.37 -23.42
C ASN A 91 7.28 -7.88 -23.83
N SER A 92 6.08 -7.29 -23.83
CA SER A 92 5.85 -5.89 -24.15
C SER A 92 5.77 -5.05 -22.87
N GLY A 93 6.81 -4.25 -22.63
CA GLY A 93 6.80 -3.24 -21.57
C GLY A 93 5.96 -2.02 -21.97
N ARG A 94 5.16 -1.50 -21.04
CA ARG A 94 4.40 -0.25 -21.21
C ARG A 94 4.99 0.85 -20.33
N LEU A 95 5.41 1.96 -20.93
CA LEU A 95 5.87 3.14 -20.19
C LEU A 95 4.73 3.69 -19.31
N LEU A 96 5.01 3.85 -18.02
CA LEU A 96 4.09 4.41 -17.02
C LEU A 96 4.45 5.84 -16.67
N VAL A 97 5.73 6.10 -16.45
CA VAL A 97 6.25 7.41 -16.06
C VAL A 97 7.55 7.62 -16.78
N SER A 98 7.69 8.76 -17.44
CA SER A 98 8.95 9.19 -18.01
C SER A 98 9.77 10.02 -17.03
N ALA A 99 11.09 9.85 -17.04
CA ALA A 99 12.06 10.64 -16.31
C ALA A 99 11.73 10.87 -14.82
N ALA A 100 11.23 9.82 -14.16
CA ALA A 100 11.06 9.79 -12.72
C ALA A 100 12.41 10.04 -12.05
N ARG A 101 12.42 10.86 -10.98
CA ARG A 101 13.66 11.18 -10.29
C ARG A 101 13.97 10.14 -9.24
N VAL A 102 15.19 9.64 -9.21
CA VAL A 102 15.68 8.83 -8.09
C VAL A 102 15.89 9.76 -6.89
N LEU A 103 15.21 9.47 -5.79
CA LEU A 103 15.33 10.21 -4.53
C LEU A 103 16.33 9.56 -3.59
N ASP A 104 16.26 8.23 -3.51
CA ASP A 104 17.05 7.43 -2.59
C ASP A 104 17.11 5.98 -3.09
N LEU A 105 18.10 5.24 -2.65
CA LEU A 105 18.30 3.85 -3.03
C LEU A 105 19.04 3.06 -1.94
N ASP A 106 18.55 1.87 -1.68
CA ASP A 106 19.15 0.86 -0.81
C ASP A 106 19.45 -0.41 -1.63
N ASP A 107 20.01 -1.43 -0.96
CA ASP A 107 20.39 -2.70 -1.57
C ASP A 107 19.23 -3.45 -2.26
N GLY A 108 18.00 -3.22 -1.81
CA GLY A 108 16.81 -3.91 -2.34
C GLY A 108 15.74 -3.00 -2.91
N THR A 109 15.87 -1.67 -2.77
CA THR A 109 14.79 -0.74 -3.11
C THR A 109 15.32 0.54 -3.70
N VAL A 110 14.59 1.10 -4.67
CA VAL A 110 14.83 2.43 -5.17
C VAL A 110 13.59 3.28 -4.93
N THR A 111 13.77 4.43 -4.29
CA THR A 111 12.69 5.39 -4.05
C THR A 111 12.73 6.42 -5.16
N VAL A 112 11.64 6.54 -5.89
CA VAL A 112 11.51 7.50 -6.99
C VAL A 112 10.38 8.50 -6.74
N ALA A 113 10.59 9.73 -7.18
CA ALA A 113 9.56 10.76 -7.24
C ALA A 113 8.80 10.62 -8.56
N ILE A 114 7.49 10.37 -8.46
CA ILE A 114 6.58 10.33 -9.60
C ILE A 114 5.45 11.36 -9.46
N PRO A 115 4.84 11.83 -10.55
CA PRO A 115 3.68 12.70 -10.47
C PRO A 115 2.51 12.00 -9.77
N ARG A 116 1.75 12.72 -8.93
CA ARG A 116 0.62 12.15 -8.17
C ARG A 116 -0.44 11.46 -9.02
N ARG A 117 -0.67 11.97 -10.24
CA ARG A 117 -1.61 11.39 -11.21
C ARG A 117 -1.20 9.98 -11.68
N ASP A 118 0.09 9.67 -11.65
CA ASP A 118 0.65 8.42 -12.17
C ASP A 118 0.84 7.36 -11.08
N VAL A 119 0.56 7.70 -9.82
CA VAL A 119 0.62 6.76 -8.67
C VAL A 119 -0.36 5.60 -8.82
N GLY A 120 -1.59 5.85 -9.28
CA GLY A 120 -2.59 4.81 -9.50
C GLY A 120 -2.14 3.78 -10.55
N PRO A 121 -1.74 4.22 -11.76
CA PRO A 121 -1.14 3.36 -12.77
C PRO A 121 0.05 2.53 -12.27
N VAL A 122 0.99 3.14 -11.55
CA VAL A 122 2.18 2.46 -10.98
C VAL A 122 1.79 1.42 -9.93
N ALA A 123 0.89 1.76 -9.00
CA ALA A 123 0.39 0.81 -8.01
C ALA A 123 -0.38 -0.35 -8.64
N THR A 124 -1.11 -0.09 -9.72
CA THR A 124 -1.83 -1.12 -10.47
C THR A 124 -0.85 -2.05 -11.17
N ALA A 125 0.16 -1.53 -11.86
CA ALA A 125 1.19 -2.33 -12.51
C ALA A 125 1.89 -3.28 -11.52
N ARG A 126 2.30 -2.77 -10.35
CA ARG A 126 2.88 -3.58 -9.26
C ARG A 126 2.02 -4.73 -8.77
N ARG A 127 0.70 -4.63 -8.90
CA ARG A 127 -0.21 -5.69 -8.45
C ARG A 127 -0.25 -6.86 -9.43
N TRP A 128 0.07 -6.62 -10.69
CA TRP A 128 -0.12 -7.57 -11.79
C TRP A 128 1.19 -8.04 -12.41
N GLY A 129 2.32 -7.41 -12.11
CA GLY A 129 3.65 -7.77 -12.61
C GLY A 129 4.73 -6.84 -12.04
N ASP A 130 5.93 -6.91 -12.61
CA ASP A 130 7.08 -6.12 -12.19
C ASP A 130 7.14 -4.73 -12.86
N ILE A 131 7.96 -3.86 -12.26
CA ILE A 131 8.27 -2.55 -12.83
C ILE A 131 9.76 -2.50 -13.16
N ALA A 132 10.07 -2.45 -14.45
CA ALA A 132 11.43 -2.26 -14.95
C ALA A 132 11.81 -0.79 -14.95
N LEU A 133 13.10 -0.52 -14.73
CA LEU A 133 13.70 0.80 -14.68
C LEU A 133 14.67 0.94 -15.86
N ALA A 134 14.56 2.02 -16.61
CA ALA A 134 15.53 2.36 -17.65
C ALA A 134 16.14 3.73 -17.38
N LEU A 135 17.47 3.84 -17.39
CA LEU A 135 18.16 5.12 -17.20
C LEU A 135 17.87 6.05 -18.38
N VAL A 136 17.49 7.29 -18.07
CA VAL A 136 17.34 8.36 -19.06
C VAL A 136 18.67 9.08 -19.17
N PRO A 137 19.30 9.13 -20.37
CA PRO A 137 20.55 9.86 -20.56
C PRO A 137 20.39 11.33 -20.20
N PRO A 138 21.43 11.97 -19.61
CA PRO A 138 21.43 13.42 -19.46
C PRO A 138 21.47 14.08 -20.85
N ASP A 139 20.60 15.07 -21.06
CA ASP A 139 20.62 15.96 -22.23
C ASP A 139 21.89 16.82 -22.28
#